data_AF-A0A972A7N1-F1
#
_entry.id   AF-A0A972A7N1-F1
#
_cell.length_a   1.000
_cell.length_b   1.000
_cell.length_c   1.000
_cell.angle_alpha   90.00
_cell.angle_beta   90.00
_cell.angle_gamma   90.00
#
_symmetry.space_group_name_H-M   'P 1'
#
loop_
_entity.id
_entity.type
_entity.pdbx_description
1 polymer ?
#
loop_
_entity_poly.entity_id
_entity_poly.type
_entity_poly.pdbx_seq_one_letter_code
_entity_poly.pdbx_strand_id
1 'polypeptide(L)' 'PLMTVSIKADYDCPMGIITDVKQALREAQALKISYSARKGDYIASSSGM' A
#
# COMPACT_ATOMS: atom_id res chain seq x y z
N PRO A 1 4.66 5.99 -22.68
CA PRO A 1 4.63 6.80 -21.43
C PRO A 1 4.53 5.89 -20.19
N LEU A 2 5.62 5.75 -19.43
CA LEU A 2 5.64 4.94 -18.20
C LEU A 2 5.33 5.85 -17.01
N MET A 3 4.07 5.84 -16.54
CA MET A 3 3.69 6.54 -15.32
C MET A 3 4.33 5.85 -14.12
N THR A 4 5.17 6.57 -13.40
CA THR A 4 5.82 6.09 -12.17
C THR A 4 5.22 6.83 -10.99
N VAL A 5 4.68 6.07 -10.03
CA VAL A 5 4.00 6.65 -8.85
C VAL A 5 4.64 6.10 -7.58
N SER A 6 4.84 6.97 -6.60
CA SER A 6 5.37 6.61 -5.28
C SER A 6 4.31 6.90 -4.23
N ILE A 7 3.88 5.87 -3.50
CA ILE A 7 2.92 6.00 -2.40
C ILE A 7 3.69 5.86 -1.09
N LYS A 8 3.61 6.90 -0.26
CA LYS A 8 4.06 6.88 1.13
C LYS A 8 2.85 6.80 2.06
N ALA A 9 2.89 5.86 2.98
CA ALA A 9 1.79 5.54 3.88
C ALA A 9 2.29 5.55 5.33
N ASP A 10 1.61 6.32 6.20
CA ASP A 10 1.88 6.37 7.64
C ASP A 10 1.19 5.22 8.39
N TYR A 11 1.60 4.94 9.62
CA TYR A 11 1.02 3.84 10.42
C TYR A 11 -0.49 4.01 10.63
N ASP A 12 -0.94 5.24 10.84
CA ASP A 12 -2.36 5.55 11.09
C ASP A 12 -3.18 5.64 9.80
N CYS A 13 -2.59 5.39 8.62
CA CYS A 13 -3.34 5.49 7.38
C CYS A 13 -4.35 4.33 7.26
N PRO A 14 -5.64 4.63 7.04
CA PRO A 14 -6.64 3.59 6.84
C PRO A 14 -6.32 2.77 5.58
N MET A 15 -6.31 1.45 5.72
CA MET A 15 -6.05 0.53 4.60
C MET A 15 -7.08 0.65 3.47
N GLY A 16 -8.30 1.14 3.77
CA GLY A 16 -9.33 1.44 2.75
C GLY A 16 -8.84 2.45 1.72
N ILE A 17 -8.26 3.57 2.18
CA ILE A 17 -7.78 4.64 1.30
C ILE A 17 -6.62 4.14 0.42
N ILE A 18 -5.69 3.37 0.98
CA ILE A 18 -4.59 2.75 0.21
C ILE A 18 -5.14 1.81 -0.87
N THR A 19 -6.24 1.12 -0.59
CA THR A 19 -6.88 0.18 -1.52
C THR A 19 -7.56 0.93 -2.67
N ASP A 20 -8.26 2.02 -2.37
CA ASP A 20 -8.90 2.85 -3.39
C ASP A 20 -7.86 3.50 -4.31
N VAL A 21 -6.76 4.02 -3.75
CA VAL A 21 -5.65 4.59 -4.53
C VAL A 21 -5.01 3.53 -5.43
N LYS A 22 -4.87 2.29 -4.94
CA LYS A 22 -4.37 1.15 -5.75
C LYS A 22 -5.29 0.86 -6.93
N GLN A 23 -6.60 0.86 -6.72
CA GLN A 23 -7.57 0.60 -7.79
C GLN A 23 -7.54 1.69 -8.86
N ALA A 24 -7.55 2.97 -8.46
CA ALA A 24 -7.46 4.09 -9.39
C ALA A 24 -6.15 4.07 -10.21
N LEU A 25 -5.02 3.75 -9.58
CA LEU A 25 -3.73 3.63 -10.29
C LEU A 25 -3.68 2.45 -11.26
N ARG A 26 -4.42 1.37 -10.97
CA ARG A 26 -4.57 0.23 -11.87
C ARG A 26 -5.33 0.64 -13.14
N GLU A 27 -6.40 1.40 -13.00
CA GLU A 27 -7.18 1.94 -14.12
C GLU A 27 -6.36 2.94 -14.95
N ALA A 28 -5.53 3.76 -14.30
CA ALA A 28 -4.64 4.71 -14.96
C ALA A 28 -3.42 4.07 -15.67
N GLN A 29 -3.34 2.73 -15.74
CA GLN A 29 -2.22 1.97 -16.29
C GLN A 29 -0.85 2.38 -15.71
N ALA A 30 -0.79 2.69 -14.40
CA ALA A 30 0.47 2.96 -13.72
C ALA A 30 1.28 1.66 -13.56
N LEU A 31 2.13 1.36 -14.55
CA LEU A 31 2.89 0.10 -14.62
C LEU A 31 4.02 -0.01 -13.56
N LYS A 32 4.39 1.11 -12.92
CA LYS A 32 5.50 1.14 -11.95
C LYS A 32 5.09 1.92 -10.70
N ILE A 33 4.69 1.19 -9.65
CA ILE A 33 4.28 1.76 -8.37
C ILE A 33 5.26 1.34 -7.28
N SER A 34 5.84 2.32 -6.58
CA SER A 34 6.67 2.10 -5.40
C SER A 34 5.86 2.35 -4.14
N TYR A 35 5.84 1.39 -3.22
CA TYR A 35 5.16 1.52 -1.93
C TYR A 35 6.18 1.65 -0.81
N SER A 36 5.99 2.65 0.04
CA SER A 36 6.77 2.83 1.26
C SER A 36 5.81 3.01 2.42
N ALA A 37 5.78 2.04 3.33
CA ALA A 37 4.98 2.10 4.54
C ALA A 37 5.88 1.84 5.74
N ARG A 38 5.57 2.47 6.87
CA ARG A 38 6.22 2.14 8.14
C ARG A 38 5.74 0.76 8.58
N LYS A 39 6.64 -0.10 9.06
CA LYS A 39 6.30 -1.43 9.55
C LYS A 39 5.28 -1.26 10.68
N GLY A 40 4.04 -1.69 10.45
CA GLY A 40 3.05 -1.79 11.50
C GLY A 40 3.37 -2.98 12.38
N ASP A 41 3.19 -2.82 13.69
CA ASP A 41 3.33 -3.87 14.69
C ASP A 41 2.20 -4.90 14.51
N TYR A 42 2.24 -5.68 13.43
CA TYR A 42 1.45 -6.89 13.32
C TYR A 42 2.13 -7.90 14.23
N ILE A 43 1.62 -7.96 15.45
CA ILE A 43 1.87 -9.06 16.37
C ILE A 43 1.69 -10.37 15.61
N ALA A 44 2.81 -11.04 15.33
CA ALA A 44 2.83 -12.44 14.93
C ALA A 44 2.46 -13.27 16.17
N SER A 45 1.25 -13.12 16.68
CA SER A 45 0.67 -13.97 17.72
C SER A 45 -0.21 -15.01 17.05
N SER A 46 0.42 -15.94 16.36
CA SER A 46 -0.16 -17.26 16.08
C SER A 46 0.94 -18.31 16.14
N SER A 47 1.72 -18.26 17.22
CA SER A 47 2.37 -19.43 17.80
C SER A 47 1.32 -20.14 18.68
N GLY A 48 0.86 -21.32 18.27
CA GLY A 48 0.05 -22.20 19.11
C GLY A 48 -1.30 -22.58 18.52
N MET A 49 -1.28 -23.43 17.50
CA MET A 49 -2.27 -24.51 17.29
C MET A 49 -1.49 -25.80 17.10
#